data_AF-A0A178AZI9-F1
#
_entry.id   AF-A0A178AZI9-F1
#
_cell.length_a   1.000
_cell.length_b   1.000
_cell.length_c   1.000
_cell.angle_alpha   90.00
_cell.angle_beta   90.00
_cell.angle_gamma   90.00
#
_symmetry.space_group_name_H-M   'P 1'
#
loop_
_entity.id
_entity.type
_entity.pdbx_description
1 polymer ?
#
loop_
_entity_poly.entity_id
_entity_poly.type
_entity_poly.pdbx_seq_one_letter_code
_entity_poly.pdbx_strand_id
1 'polypeptide(L)'
;MQQFAKRAISTSAKSFSRLEPPKHQITCICSSSLFQPGRLHPPASESHNALSHTFLRSFPSIRFTSTKTKAKMTDATNHPLSGLWQPTQLQKLHYGADSVKKHLLDCLPSENSKAFIITGSSLATKTPLVKQVESLLGAKHAGTFSKIGQHAPVADLDAATELVNKDSSIDTVISIGGGSPIDSAKAISHRLHDKSGKWLYHIAIPTTLSASECTMMAGYTEKDGVKTGVRGKELVPHVVLYDATFALHTPERLWLSTGLRAMDHAIELLYHPTASEMPARWMALQAAGSLFSGLSKYKSDPKDSDNITSLQLASFASLGYLGYNIKGGLGLSHALGYALGSPYNIPHGITSCLTLGHVVKLKAADPAAAEQIARLLPFIGESTSGDKKKDAERVGERVLGLVKDLGLDSDLRNYEVGKDQIPVITKRATGQESGDVYDAVEGLVKGLFV
;
A
#
# COMPACT_ATOMS: atom_id res chain seq x y z
N MET A 1 -71.02 -3.18 -25.52
CA MET A 1 -70.41 -3.75 -26.73
C MET A 1 -69.14 -4.47 -26.31
N GLN A 2 -69.11 -5.80 -26.41
CA GLN A 2 -68.47 -6.57 -27.51
C GLN A 2 -66.92 -6.41 -27.49
N GLN A 3 -66.09 -7.31 -26.93
CA GLN A 3 -65.98 -8.80 -27.02
C GLN A 3 -65.32 -9.20 -28.36
N PHE A 4 -64.04 -9.63 -28.39
CA PHE A 4 -63.52 -11.01 -28.36
C PHE A 4 -61.97 -10.95 -28.59
N ALA A 5 -61.11 -11.96 -28.38
CA ALA A 5 -61.23 -13.27 -27.73
C ALA A 5 -59.89 -13.72 -27.10
N LYS A 6 -60.04 -14.47 -26.01
CA LYS A 6 -59.09 -15.44 -25.44
C LYS A 6 -58.64 -16.51 -26.45
N ARG A 7 -57.39 -17.01 -26.30
CA ARG A 7 -57.12 -18.43 -25.96
C ARG A 7 -55.66 -18.62 -25.51
N ALA A 8 -55.36 -19.81 -24.95
CA ALA A 8 -54.08 -20.18 -24.34
C ALA A 8 -53.87 -21.71 -24.43
N ILE A 9 -52.79 -22.21 -23.80
CA ILE A 9 -52.50 -23.60 -23.33
C ILE A 9 -51.30 -24.32 -24.01
N SER A 10 -50.50 -24.96 -23.14
CA SER A 10 -49.52 -26.05 -23.33
C SER A 10 -48.06 -25.81 -23.76
N THR A 11 -47.17 -25.91 -22.76
CA THR A 11 -46.02 -26.85 -22.68
C THR A 11 -45.06 -27.04 -23.88
N SER A 12 -43.80 -26.69 -23.66
CA SER A 12 -42.67 -27.60 -23.91
C SER A 12 -41.52 -27.28 -22.94
N ALA A 13 -40.65 -28.25 -22.67
CA ALA A 13 -39.49 -28.12 -21.79
C ALA A 13 -38.23 -28.72 -22.43
N LYS A 14 -37.05 -28.44 -21.85
CA LYS A 14 -35.68 -28.63 -22.39
C LYS A 14 -35.29 -27.53 -23.40
N SER A 15 -34.02 -27.16 -23.54
CA SER A 15 -32.79 -27.72 -22.96
C SER A 15 -31.85 -26.66 -22.38
N PHE A 16 -31.01 -27.06 -21.43
CA PHE A 16 -29.88 -26.27 -20.95
C PHE A 16 -28.81 -26.12 -22.06
N SER A 17 -28.23 -24.93 -22.18
CA SER A 17 -26.83 -24.75 -22.58
C SER A 17 -26.17 -23.73 -21.64
N ARG A 18 -25.20 -24.19 -20.84
CA ARG A 18 -24.42 -23.29 -19.97
C ARG A 18 -23.36 -22.58 -20.82
N LEU A 19 -23.34 -21.26 -20.79
CA LEU A 19 -22.12 -20.50 -21.04
C LEU A 19 -21.47 -20.26 -19.68
N GLU A 20 -20.31 -20.87 -19.41
CA GLU A 20 -19.52 -20.55 -18.22
C GLU A 20 -18.92 -19.13 -18.38
N PRO A 21 -19.05 -18.23 -17.39
CA PRO A 21 -18.23 -17.03 -17.35
C PRO A 21 -16.76 -17.42 -17.11
N PRO A 22 -15.79 -16.65 -17.65
CA PRO A 22 -14.37 -17.01 -17.57
C PRO A 22 -13.87 -16.99 -16.12
N LYS A 23 -13.43 -18.16 -15.64
CA LYS A 23 -12.85 -18.38 -14.30
C LYS A 23 -11.60 -17.51 -14.13
N HIS A 24 -11.76 -16.36 -13.50
CA HIS A 24 -10.64 -15.51 -13.10
C HIS A 24 -9.85 -16.22 -11.99
N GLN A 25 -8.53 -16.31 -12.13
CA GLN A 25 -7.69 -16.99 -11.14
C GLN A 25 -7.63 -16.17 -9.85
N ILE A 26 -8.06 -16.77 -8.75
CA ILE A 26 -7.79 -16.27 -7.40
C ILE A 26 -6.30 -16.51 -7.11
N THR A 27 -5.44 -15.55 -7.47
CA THR A 27 -4.04 -15.57 -7.03
C THR A 27 -3.96 -15.20 -5.56
N CYS A 28 -4.05 -16.22 -4.69
CA CYS A 28 -3.67 -16.10 -3.29
C CYS A 28 -2.18 -15.74 -3.21
N ILE A 29 -1.85 -14.55 -2.72
CA ILE A 29 -0.46 -14.07 -2.63
C ILE A 29 0.18 -14.61 -1.34
N CYS A 30 0.51 -15.91 -1.33
CA CYS A 30 1.51 -16.43 -0.40
C CYS A 30 2.90 -15.90 -0.81
N SER A 31 3.48 -15.03 0.01
CA SER A 31 4.78 -14.41 -0.23
C SER A 31 5.93 -15.42 -0.15
N SER A 32 6.31 -15.99 -1.29
CA SER A 32 7.46 -16.88 -1.45
C SER A 32 8.31 -16.47 -2.67
N SER A 33 8.94 -15.30 -2.57
CA SER A 33 9.81 -14.75 -3.62
C SER A 33 11.16 -15.49 -3.65
N LEU A 34 11.27 -16.48 -4.53
CA LEU A 34 12.50 -17.24 -4.76
C LEU A 34 13.65 -16.33 -5.26
N PHE A 35 14.74 -16.28 -4.49
CA PHE A 35 16.05 -15.89 -5.03
C PHE A 35 16.55 -16.99 -5.98
N GLN A 36 17.14 -16.61 -7.11
CA GLN A 36 17.98 -17.49 -7.92
C GLN A 36 19.30 -16.78 -8.28
N PRO A 37 20.48 -17.35 -7.95
CA PRO A 37 21.75 -16.85 -8.44
C PRO A 37 21.93 -17.21 -9.93
N GLY A 38 22.45 -16.26 -10.72
CA GLY A 38 22.65 -16.46 -12.15
C GLY A 38 23.74 -17.49 -12.47
N ARG A 39 23.54 -18.28 -13.53
CA ARG A 39 24.59 -19.16 -14.09
C ARG A 39 25.33 -18.46 -15.23
N LEU A 40 26.66 -18.57 -15.21
CA LEU A 40 27.54 -18.18 -16.31
C LEU A 40 27.41 -19.19 -17.48
N HIS A 41 27.49 -18.69 -18.71
CA HIS A 41 27.69 -19.51 -19.91
C HIS A 41 28.94 -19.02 -20.67
N PRO A 42 29.85 -19.91 -21.08
CA PRO A 42 30.96 -19.58 -21.99
C PRO A 42 30.46 -19.43 -23.45
N PRO A 43 31.23 -18.77 -24.33
CA PRO A 43 30.81 -18.51 -25.71
C PRO A 43 30.86 -19.76 -26.61
N ALA A 44 30.01 -19.78 -27.63
CA ALA A 44 30.07 -20.72 -28.75
C ALA A 44 30.54 -20.00 -30.03
N SER A 45 31.35 -20.70 -30.84
CA SER A 45 31.94 -20.19 -32.08
C SER A 45 30.99 -20.26 -33.28
N GLU A 46 31.13 -19.31 -34.20
CA GLU A 46 30.45 -19.34 -35.51
C GLU A 46 31.08 -20.37 -36.46
N SER A 47 30.29 -20.98 -37.35
CA SER A 47 30.26 -20.60 -38.79
C SER A 47 29.83 -21.72 -39.77
N HIS A 48 29.36 -21.26 -40.94
CA HIS A 48 29.34 -21.93 -42.26
C HIS A 48 28.40 -23.12 -42.62
N ASN A 49 27.38 -22.74 -43.41
CA ASN A 49 27.20 -23.10 -44.84
C ASN A 49 26.13 -24.11 -45.33
N ALA A 50 25.69 -23.80 -46.56
CA ALA A 50 24.99 -24.61 -47.56
C ALA A 50 23.47 -24.91 -47.38
N LEU A 51 22.66 -25.07 -48.44
CA LEU A 51 22.47 -24.36 -49.73
C LEU A 51 21.30 -25.05 -50.50
N SER A 52 20.87 -24.51 -51.66
CA SER A 52 19.91 -25.08 -52.64
C SER A 52 18.41 -25.09 -52.21
N HIS A 53 17.43 -24.49 -52.92
CA HIS A 53 16.92 -24.63 -54.31
C HIS A 53 15.97 -25.82 -54.50
N THR A 54 14.71 -25.72 -55.02
CA THR A 54 13.75 -24.60 -55.26
C THR A 54 12.32 -25.25 -55.28
N PHE A 55 11.17 -24.85 -55.87
CA PHE A 55 10.64 -23.75 -56.73
C PHE A 55 9.08 -23.82 -56.69
N LEU A 56 8.33 -22.71 -56.77
CA LEU A 56 7.06 -22.54 -57.56
C LEU A 56 6.39 -21.15 -57.40
N ARG A 57 5.41 -20.84 -58.27
CA ARG A 57 4.62 -19.59 -58.37
C ARG A 57 3.23 -19.78 -57.68
N SER A 58 2.31 -18.81 -57.47
CA SER A 58 2.07 -17.47 -58.04
C SER A 58 1.15 -16.60 -57.14
N PHE A 59 0.80 -15.39 -57.63
CA PHE A 59 -0.27 -14.45 -57.22
C PHE A 59 0.01 -13.40 -56.11
N PRO A 60 -0.44 -12.13 -56.29
CA PRO A 60 -0.14 -11.02 -55.38
C PRO A 60 -1.22 -10.83 -54.30
N SER A 61 -0.95 -11.24 -53.07
CA SER A 61 -1.69 -10.72 -51.91
C SER A 61 -1.13 -9.34 -51.53
N ILE A 62 -1.96 -8.28 -51.58
CA ILE A 62 -1.61 -6.98 -50.98
C ILE A 62 -1.59 -7.17 -49.46
N ARG A 63 -0.43 -7.53 -48.92
CA ARG A 63 -0.21 -7.54 -47.47
C ARG A 63 -0.08 -6.10 -47.01
N PHE A 64 -1.12 -5.59 -46.36
CA PHE A 64 -0.95 -4.51 -45.40
C PHE A 64 0.02 -5.01 -44.32
N THR A 65 1.29 -4.64 -44.44
CA THR A 65 2.29 -4.83 -43.39
C THR A 65 1.92 -3.90 -42.25
N SER A 66 1.00 -4.34 -41.40
CA SER A 66 0.75 -3.70 -40.11
C SER A 66 1.98 -3.91 -39.24
N THR A 67 2.97 -3.04 -39.43
CA THR A 67 4.10 -2.83 -38.53
C THR A 67 3.62 -2.15 -37.25
N LYS A 68 2.59 -2.73 -36.62
CA LYS A 68 2.46 -2.74 -35.17
C LYS A 68 3.63 -3.57 -34.63
N THR A 69 4.82 -2.97 -34.66
CA THR A 69 5.76 -3.13 -33.55
C THR A 69 4.92 -2.99 -32.30
N LYS A 70 4.66 -4.10 -31.61
CA LYS A 70 4.21 -4.04 -30.22
C LYS A 70 5.30 -3.24 -29.52
N ALA A 71 5.01 -1.98 -29.18
CA ALA A 71 5.89 -1.18 -28.36
C ALA A 71 6.22 -2.05 -27.15
N LYS A 72 7.48 -2.46 -27.04
CA LYS A 72 7.91 -3.44 -26.06
C LYS A 72 7.93 -2.71 -24.74
N MET A 73 6.74 -2.62 -24.11
CA MET A 73 6.52 -1.80 -22.94
C MET A 73 7.60 -2.13 -21.94
N THR A 74 8.33 -1.11 -21.50
CA THR A 74 9.34 -1.26 -20.46
C THR A 74 8.61 -1.50 -19.16
N ASP A 75 8.24 -2.75 -18.91
CA ASP A 75 7.92 -3.26 -17.58
C ASP A 75 8.94 -2.72 -16.56
N ALA A 76 8.54 -2.59 -15.29
CA ALA A 76 9.47 -2.11 -14.26
C ALA A 76 10.78 -2.92 -14.29
N THR A 77 11.89 -2.21 -14.50
CA THR A 77 13.23 -2.80 -14.61
C THR A 77 13.99 -2.64 -13.29
N ASN A 78 15.08 -3.38 -13.17
CA ASN A 78 15.98 -3.31 -12.01
C ASN A 78 17.11 -2.27 -12.18
N HIS A 79 17.10 -1.48 -13.26
CA HIS A 79 18.13 -0.48 -13.56
C HIS A 79 17.60 0.94 -13.26
N PRO A 80 18.27 1.74 -12.41
CA PRO A 80 17.70 3.01 -11.90
C PRO A 80 17.33 3.99 -13.03
N LEU A 81 18.19 4.13 -14.05
CA LEU A 81 17.98 5.03 -15.18
C LEU A 81 17.20 4.40 -16.35
N SER A 82 16.40 3.35 -16.10
CA SER A 82 15.52 2.76 -17.12
C SER A 82 14.24 2.17 -16.52
N GLY A 83 13.07 2.65 -16.94
CA GLY A 83 11.80 2.06 -16.52
C GLY A 83 10.57 2.82 -16.97
N LEU A 84 9.41 2.15 -16.87
CA LEU A 84 8.11 2.81 -16.83
C LEU A 84 7.79 3.22 -15.40
N TRP A 85 7.46 4.48 -15.21
CA TRP A 85 6.55 4.90 -14.14
C TRP A 85 5.16 5.14 -14.72
N GLN A 86 4.13 4.56 -14.12
CA GLN A 86 2.73 4.78 -14.51
C GLN A 86 1.97 5.38 -13.32
N PRO A 87 1.35 6.58 -13.44
CA PRO A 87 0.58 7.20 -12.36
C PRO A 87 -0.63 6.34 -11.97
N THR A 88 -1.12 6.57 -10.73
CA THR A 88 -2.35 5.96 -10.22
C THR A 88 -3.60 6.75 -10.66
N GLN A 89 -4.79 6.24 -10.33
CA GLN A 89 -6.08 6.91 -10.60
C GLN A 89 -6.44 8.04 -9.61
N LEU A 90 -5.51 8.48 -8.75
CA LEU A 90 -5.74 9.58 -7.82
C LEU A 90 -6.02 10.87 -8.60
N GLN A 91 -7.19 11.48 -8.37
CA GLN A 91 -7.68 12.64 -9.11
C GLN A 91 -7.38 13.96 -8.40
N LYS A 92 -7.50 13.99 -7.06
CA LYS A 92 -7.29 15.19 -6.25
C LYS A 92 -6.55 14.86 -4.95
N LEU A 93 -5.67 15.78 -4.55
CA LEU A 93 -5.02 15.82 -3.24
C LEU A 93 -5.23 17.20 -2.64
N HIS A 94 -6.04 17.30 -1.59
CA HIS A 94 -6.21 18.54 -0.82
C HIS A 94 -5.51 18.39 0.54
N TYR A 95 -4.89 19.46 1.01
CA TYR A 95 -4.08 19.44 2.23
C TYR A 95 -4.11 20.78 2.98
N GLY A 96 -3.96 20.71 4.30
CA GLY A 96 -4.00 21.86 5.22
C GLY A 96 -5.28 21.93 6.05
N ALA A 97 -5.30 22.83 7.04
CA ALA A 97 -6.43 22.99 7.94
C ALA A 97 -7.76 23.31 7.22
N ASP A 98 -8.87 22.75 7.71
CA ASP A 98 -10.23 22.82 7.15
C ASP A 98 -10.37 22.22 5.73
N SER A 99 -9.39 21.49 5.18
CA SER A 99 -9.49 20.85 3.85
C SER A 99 -10.77 20.03 3.65
N VAL A 100 -11.24 19.31 4.67
CA VAL A 100 -12.49 18.54 4.58
C VAL A 100 -13.69 19.47 4.46
N LYS A 101 -13.76 20.49 5.32
CA LYS A 101 -14.83 21.50 5.33
C LYS A 101 -14.86 22.34 4.03
N LYS A 102 -13.69 22.60 3.44
CA LYS A 102 -13.52 23.41 2.22
C LYS A 102 -13.82 22.65 0.93
N HIS A 103 -13.57 21.34 0.88
CA HIS A 103 -13.49 20.60 -0.39
C HIS A 103 -14.28 19.30 -0.47
N LEU A 104 -14.83 18.75 0.62
CA LEU A 104 -15.48 17.44 0.60
C LEU A 104 -16.63 17.34 -0.41
N LEU A 105 -17.48 18.37 -0.50
CA LEU A 105 -18.63 18.36 -1.42
C LEU A 105 -18.20 18.46 -2.89
N ASP A 106 -17.18 19.27 -3.18
CA ASP A 106 -16.57 19.41 -4.52
C ASP A 106 -15.79 18.16 -4.95
N CYS A 107 -15.62 17.19 -4.05
CA CYS A 107 -14.95 15.92 -4.29
C CYS A 107 -15.93 14.74 -4.49
N LEU A 108 -17.23 14.96 -4.40
CA LEU A 108 -18.23 13.96 -4.78
C LEU A 108 -18.37 13.88 -6.32
N PRO A 109 -18.60 12.69 -6.90
CA PRO A 109 -18.61 12.54 -8.35
C PRO A 109 -19.84 13.13 -9.05
N SER A 110 -20.92 13.46 -8.32
CA SER A 110 -22.10 14.15 -8.87
C SER A 110 -22.90 14.92 -7.81
N GLU A 111 -23.81 15.78 -8.27
CA GLU A 111 -24.78 16.46 -7.40
C GLU A 111 -25.74 15.49 -6.68
N ASN A 112 -26.02 14.33 -7.27
CA ASN A 112 -26.93 13.32 -6.71
C ASN A 112 -26.22 12.22 -5.91
N SER A 113 -24.89 12.32 -5.74
CA SER A 113 -24.07 11.30 -5.09
C SER A 113 -24.46 11.04 -3.64
N LYS A 114 -24.31 9.78 -3.23
CA LYS A 114 -24.72 9.23 -1.95
C LYS A 114 -23.53 8.55 -1.30
N ALA A 115 -23.08 9.15 -0.19
CA ALA A 115 -21.84 8.81 0.45
C ALA A 115 -22.05 8.04 1.76
N PHE A 116 -21.38 6.89 1.88
CA PHE A 116 -21.38 6.06 3.08
C PHE A 116 -20.03 6.15 3.79
N ILE A 117 -20.04 6.39 5.10
CA ILE A 117 -18.83 6.63 5.90
C ILE A 117 -18.32 5.33 6.52
N ILE A 118 -17.02 5.06 6.41
CA ILE A 118 -16.32 3.93 7.02
C ILE A 118 -15.28 4.47 8.01
N THR A 119 -15.39 4.08 9.28
CA THR A 119 -14.50 4.56 10.35
C THR A 119 -14.42 3.60 11.55
N GLY A 120 -13.50 3.86 12.48
CA GLY A 120 -13.30 3.09 13.70
C GLY A 120 -13.99 3.70 14.92
N SER A 121 -14.34 2.87 15.90
CA SER A 121 -15.20 3.25 17.03
C SER A 121 -14.65 4.41 17.86
N SER A 122 -13.33 4.48 18.03
CA SER A 122 -12.66 5.56 18.78
C SER A 122 -12.88 6.94 18.13
N LEU A 123 -12.76 7.03 16.80
CA LEU A 123 -12.93 8.30 16.08
C LEU A 123 -14.38 8.79 16.15
N ALA A 124 -15.34 7.89 15.96
CA ALA A 124 -16.77 8.20 15.99
C ALA A 124 -17.33 8.53 17.40
N THR A 125 -16.72 8.01 18.47
CA THR A 125 -17.22 8.19 19.85
C THR A 125 -16.43 9.20 20.67
N LYS A 126 -15.15 9.45 20.36
CA LYS A 126 -14.27 10.33 21.15
C LYS A 126 -13.91 11.65 20.44
N THR A 127 -14.40 11.88 19.22
CA THR A 127 -14.11 13.10 18.44
C THR A 127 -15.38 13.64 17.77
N PRO A 128 -15.44 14.93 17.40
CA PRO A 128 -16.56 15.48 16.63
C PRO A 128 -16.49 15.15 15.13
N LEU A 129 -15.35 14.63 14.64
CA LEU A 129 -14.99 14.60 13.21
C LEU A 129 -15.98 13.85 12.33
N VAL A 130 -16.47 12.70 12.79
CA VAL A 130 -17.45 11.91 12.04
C VAL A 130 -18.77 12.68 11.90
N LYS A 131 -19.26 13.27 13.00
CA LYS A 131 -20.49 14.09 13.00
C LYS A 131 -20.34 15.37 12.17
N GLN A 132 -19.15 15.94 12.09
CA GLN A 132 -18.86 17.07 11.20
C GLN A 132 -19.00 16.64 9.72
N VAL A 133 -18.45 15.48 9.34
CA VAL A 133 -18.59 14.94 7.97
C VAL A 133 -20.05 14.57 7.66
N GLU A 134 -20.77 13.94 8.59
CA GLU A 134 -22.20 13.64 8.45
C GLU A 134 -23.02 14.93 8.22
N SER A 135 -22.74 15.98 9.01
CA SER A 135 -23.39 17.30 8.89
C SER A 135 -23.05 18.02 7.58
N LEU A 136 -21.79 17.95 7.12
CA LEU A 136 -21.35 18.54 5.84
C LEU A 136 -22.01 17.85 4.63
N LEU A 137 -22.20 16.53 4.68
CA LEU A 137 -22.87 15.77 3.63
C LEU A 137 -24.39 16.02 3.62
N GLY A 138 -25.01 16.17 4.78
CA GLY A 138 -26.45 16.41 4.93
C GLY A 138 -27.28 15.37 4.16
N ALA A 139 -28.11 15.81 3.22
CA ALA A 139 -28.94 14.92 2.39
C ALA A 139 -28.14 13.93 1.50
N LYS A 140 -26.83 14.13 1.32
CA LYS A 140 -25.93 13.21 0.59
C LYS A 140 -25.38 12.09 1.47
N HIS A 141 -25.54 12.16 2.79
CA HIS A 141 -25.18 11.07 3.70
C HIS A 141 -26.16 9.90 3.51
N ALA A 142 -25.61 8.69 3.33
CA ALA A 142 -26.38 7.45 3.19
C ALA A 142 -26.23 6.50 4.40
N GLY A 143 -25.28 6.77 5.29
CA GLY A 143 -25.04 5.98 6.49
C GLY A 143 -23.57 5.97 6.93
N THR A 144 -23.34 5.42 8.12
CA THR A 144 -22.01 5.34 8.75
C THR A 144 -21.82 3.96 9.36
N PHE A 145 -20.73 3.27 9.00
CA PHE A 145 -20.23 2.12 9.75
C PHE A 145 -18.99 2.54 10.54
N SER A 146 -19.16 2.64 11.86
CA SER A 146 -18.17 3.15 12.80
C SER A 146 -17.52 2.08 13.66
N LYS A 147 -17.53 0.81 13.23
CA LYS A 147 -17.07 -0.33 14.04
C LYS A 147 -15.78 -1.00 13.55
N ILE A 148 -15.09 -0.45 12.55
CA ILE A 148 -13.85 -1.06 12.02
C ILE A 148 -12.79 -1.21 13.13
N GLY A 149 -12.44 -2.46 13.45
CA GLY A 149 -11.40 -2.82 14.40
C GLY A 149 -9.97 -2.62 13.88
N GLN A 150 -9.00 -2.75 14.79
CA GLN A 150 -7.57 -2.75 14.44
C GLN A 150 -7.27 -3.90 13.47
N HIS A 151 -6.41 -3.64 12.48
CA HIS A 151 -6.09 -4.56 11.38
C HIS A 151 -7.26 -4.93 10.44
N ALA A 152 -8.43 -4.28 10.54
CA ALA A 152 -9.62 -4.54 9.71
C ALA A 152 -10.05 -6.04 9.73
N PRO A 153 -10.71 -6.52 10.80
CA PRO A 153 -11.28 -7.85 10.87
C PRO A 153 -12.30 -8.13 9.74
N VAL A 154 -12.24 -9.32 9.16
CA VAL A 154 -13.12 -9.71 8.04
C VAL A 154 -14.62 -9.61 8.38
N ALA A 155 -14.99 -9.87 9.64
CA ALA A 155 -16.38 -9.75 10.11
C ALA A 155 -16.90 -8.30 10.10
N ASP A 156 -16.03 -7.31 10.34
CA ASP A 156 -16.40 -5.89 10.24
C ASP A 156 -16.61 -5.51 8.77
N LEU A 157 -15.79 -6.05 7.86
CA LEU A 157 -15.96 -5.88 6.42
C LEU A 157 -17.25 -6.53 5.92
N ASP A 158 -17.60 -7.72 6.42
CA ASP A 158 -18.84 -8.42 6.06
C ASP A 158 -20.06 -7.54 6.42
N ALA A 159 -20.13 -7.10 7.68
CA ALA A 159 -21.21 -6.25 8.17
C ALA A 159 -21.30 -4.88 7.47
N ALA A 160 -20.16 -4.24 7.19
CA ALA A 160 -20.12 -2.98 6.45
C ALA A 160 -20.54 -3.16 4.98
N THR A 161 -20.08 -4.23 4.32
CA THR A 161 -20.46 -4.56 2.93
C THR A 161 -21.97 -4.77 2.83
N GLU A 162 -22.58 -5.49 3.78
CA GLU A 162 -24.02 -5.70 3.81
C GLU A 162 -24.84 -4.42 3.96
N LEU A 163 -24.36 -3.43 4.72
CA LEU A 163 -25.05 -2.16 4.88
C LEU A 163 -24.99 -1.33 3.60
N VAL A 164 -23.81 -1.24 2.97
CA VAL A 164 -23.66 -0.55 1.68
C VAL A 164 -24.47 -1.23 0.57
N ASN A 165 -24.54 -2.56 0.54
CA ASN A 165 -25.30 -3.31 -0.46
C ASN A 165 -26.84 -3.18 -0.28
N LYS A 166 -27.35 -2.60 0.82
CA LYS A 166 -28.80 -2.40 1.04
C LYS A 166 -29.35 -1.15 0.34
N ASP A 167 -28.50 -0.19 -0.02
CA ASP A 167 -28.89 1.01 -0.76
C ASP A 167 -28.07 1.12 -2.06
N SER A 168 -28.70 0.78 -3.19
CA SER A 168 -28.08 0.81 -4.52
C SER A 168 -27.73 2.23 -5.00
N SER A 169 -28.28 3.27 -4.37
CA SER A 169 -27.95 4.67 -4.67
C SER A 169 -26.54 5.06 -4.20
N ILE A 170 -25.98 4.37 -3.19
CA ILE A 170 -24.61 4.64 -2.70
C ILE A 170 -23.61 4.46 -3.84
N ASP A 171 -23.02 5.56 -4.29
CA ASP A 171 -21.97 5.61 -5.32
C ASP A 171 -20.58 5.89 -4.71
N THR A 172 -20.55 6.42 -3.48
CA THR A 172 -19.36 6.96 -2.86
C THR A 172 -19.11 6.33 -1.48
N VAL A 173 -17.86 5.98 -1.19
CA VAL A 173 -17.39 5.58 0.14
C VAL A 173 -16.37 6.60 0.66
N ILE A 174 -16.55 7.03 1.91
CA ILE A 174 -15.65 7.97 2.60
C ILE A 174 -15.00 7.25 3.77
N SER A 175 -13.68 7.03 3.72
CA SER A 175 -12.95 6.43 4.84
C SER A 175 -12.29 7.49 5.72
N ILE A 176 -12.63 7.52 7.02
CA ILE A 176 -12.07 8.47 7.99
C ILE A 176 -11.29 7.71 9.06
N GLY A 177 -10.00 8.02 9.22
CA GLY A 177 -9.13 7.43 10.24
C GLY A 177 -7.75 7.06 9.71
N GLY A 178 -7.12 6.04 10.32
CA GLY A 178 -5.89 5.46 9.79
C GLY A 178 -6.13 4.32 8.79
N GLY A 179 -5.07 3.58 8.47
CA GLY A 179 -5.09 2.55 7.42
C GLY A 179 -6.18 1.47 7.54
N SER A 180 -6.65 1.09 8.73
CA SER A 180 -7.69 0.06 8.86
C SER A 180 -9.06 0.48 8.27
N PRO A 181 -9.67 1.64 8.63
CA PRO A 181 -10.80 2.19 7.88
C PRO A 181 -10.57 2.40 6.37
N ILE A 182 -9.37 2.83 5.97
CA ILE A 182 -9.05 3.11 4.56
C ILE A 182 -9.02 1.82 3.75
N ASP A 183 -8.28 0.81 4.20
CA ASP A 183 -8.27 -0.53 3.58
C ASP A 183 -9.65 -1.21 3.63
N SER A 184 -10.44 -0.95 4.68
CA SER A 184 -11.81 -1.47 4.77
C SER A 184 -12.71 -0.92 3.66
N ALA A 185 -12.67 0.38 3.40
CA ALA A 185 -13.45 1.00 2.32
C ALA A 185 -13.07 0.43 0.93
N LYS A 186 -11.78 0.21 0.68
CA LYS A 186 -11.30 -0.47 -0.54
C LYS A 186 -11.81 -1.91 -0.64
N ALA A 187 -11.70 -2.69 0.43
CA ALA A 187 -12.15 -4.09 0.45
C ALA A 187 -13.66 -4.20 0.25
N ILE A 188 -14.45 -3.30 0.83
CA ILE A 188 -15.91 -3.19 0.59
C ILE A 188 -16.18 -2.87 -0.89
N SER A 189 -15.47 -1.91 -1.49
CA SER A 189 -15.59 -1.57 -2.92
C SER A 189 -15.29 -2.78 -3.82
N HIS A 190 -14.23 -3.54 -3.52
CA HIS A 190 -13.89 -4.79 -4.21
C HIS A 190 -14.99 -5.84 -4.11
N ARG A 191 -15.48 -6.10 -2.90
CA ARG A 191 -16.53 -7.10 -2.63
C ARG A 191 -17.88 -6.75 -3.26
N LEU A 192 -18.13 -5.47 -3.54
CA LEU A 192 -19.29 -5.00 -4.29
C LEU A 192 -19.07 -5.15 -5.79
N HIS A 193 -17.87 -4.86 -6.30
CA HIS A 193 -17.50 -5.12 -7.69
C HIS A 193 -17.61 -6.63 -8.03
N ASP A 194 -17.06 -7.51 -7.21
CA ASP A 194 -17.14 -8.98 -7.39
C ASP A 194 -18.59 -9.50 -7.52
N LYS A 195 -19.55 -8.82 -6.86
CA LYS A 195 -20.97 -9.20 -6.82
C LYS A 195 -21.84 -8.52 -7.87
N SER A 196 -21.45 -7.35 -8.37
CA SER A 196 -22.34 -6.45 -9.14
C SER A 196 -21.68 -5.72 -10.32
N GLY A 197 -20.36 -5.82 -10.48
CA GLY A 197 -19.57 -5.00 -11.40
C GLY A 197 -19.36 -3.54 -10.94
N LYS A 198 -20.07 -3.05 -9.92
CA LYS A 198 -19.98 -1.66 -9.45
C LYS A 198 -18.77 -1.45 -8.53
N TRP A 199 -17.84 -0.59 -8.95
CA TRP A 199 -16.88 0.05 -8.05
C TRP A 199 -17.52 1.28 -7.39
N LEU A 200 -17.13 1.59 -6.15
CA LEU A 200 -17.47 2.85 -5.49
C LEU A 200 -16.37 3.89 -5.69
N TYR A 201 -16.77 5.15 -5.88
CA TYR A 201 -15.87 6.30 -5.79
C TYR A 201 -15.35 6.41 -4.34
N HIS A 202 -14.04 6.55 -4.14
CA HIS A 202 -13.44 6.49 -2.79
C HIS A 202 -12.73 7.80 -2.45
N ILE A 203 -13.22 8.48 -1.40
CA ILE A 203 -12.56 9.63 -0.77
C ILE A 203 -11.91 9.15 0.54
N ALA A 204 -10.61 9.37 0.69
CA ALA A 204 -9.90 9.11 1.94
C ALA A 204 -9.68 10.41 2.74
N ILE A 205 -9.91 10.34 4.05
CA ILE A 205 -9.64 11.40 5.02
C ILE A 205 -8.68 10.81 6.09
N PRO A 206 -7.36 10.81 5.82
CA PRO A 206 -6.39 10.13 6.69
C PRO A 206 -6.07 10.96 7.94
N THR A 207 -6.29 10.39 9.12
CA THR A 207 -5.94 11.02 10.41
C THR A 207 -4.57 10.56 10.93
N THR A 208 -3.91 9.62 10.27
CA THR A 208 -2.61 9.05 10.67
C THR A 208 -1.67 8.97 9.48
N LEU A 209 -0.36 9.01 9.71
CA LEU A 209 0.70 8.97 8.69
C LEU A 209 0.93 7.57 8.11
N SER A 210 -0.14 6.80 7.89
CA SER A 210 -0.06 5.37 7.55
C SER A 210 0.12 5.08 6.05
N ALA A 211 -0.07 6.09 5.19
CA ALA A 211 0.05 6.06 3.73
C ALA A 211 -0.77 4.95 3.01
N SER A 212 -1.75 4.34 3.68
CA SER A 212 -2.64 3.33 3.07
C SER A 212 -3.39 3.93 1.87
N GLU A 213 -3.80 5.18 1.98
CA GLU A 213 -4.46 5.98 0.94
C GLU A 213 -3.65 6.13 -0.35
N CYS A 214 -2.36 5.84 -0.35
CA CYS A 214 -1.51 5.85 -1.54
C CYS A 214 -1.48 4.53 -2.30
N THR A 215 -2.12 3.46 -1.78
CA THR A 215 -1.87 2.08 -2.24
C THR A 215 -3.04 1.42 -2.98
N MET A 216 -2.68 0.60 -3.98
CA MET A 216 -3.57 -0.31 -4.72
C MET A 216 -4.05 -1.53 -3.91
N MET A 217 -3.81 -1.58 -2.60
CA MET A 217 -4.02 -2.78 -1.78
C MET A 217 -4.96 -2.50 -0.61
N ALA A 218 -5.67 -3.54 -0.17
CA ALA A 218 -6.53 -3.52 1.00
C ALA A 218 -6.23 -4.75 1.87
N GLY A 219 -5.53 -4.55 2.99
CA GLY A 219 -5.12 -5.64 3.89
C GLY A 219 -6.10 -5.83 5.04
N TYR A 220 -6.70 -7.01 5.16
CA TYR A 220 -7.66 -7.37 6.21
C TYR A 220 -7.27 -8.68 6.92
N THR A 221 -7.85 -8.94 8.08
CA THR A 221 -7.52 -10.11 8.92
C THR A 221 -8.67 -11.11 8.93
N GLU A 222 -8.39 -12.36 8.57
CA GLU A 222 -9.35 -13.46 8.52
C GLU A 222 -9.74 -13.99 9.90
N LYS A 223 -10.74 -14.88 9.96
CA LYS A 223 -11.31 -15.43 11.21
C LYS A 223 -10.32 -16.29 12.01
N ASP A 224 -9.26 -16.76 11.38
CA ASP A 224 -8.14 -17.51 11.97
C ASP A 224 -6.96 -16.62 12.40
N GLY A 225 -7.07 -15.29 12.24
CA GLY A 225 -6.01 -14.32 12.54
C GLY A 225 -4.99 -14.13 11.42
N VAL A 226 -5.10 -14.86 10.30
CA VAL A 226 -4.20 -14.72 9.15
C VAL A 226 -4.45 -13.38 8.45
N LYS A 227 -3.36 -12.67 8.13
CA LYS A 227 -3.43 -11.44 7.35
C LYS A 227 -3.50 -11.76 5.86
N THR A 228 -4.54 -11.27 5.19
CA THR A 228 -4.75 -11.39 3.75
C THR A 228 -5.02 -10.01 3.13
N GLY A 229 -5.28 -9.96 1.83
CA GLY A 229 -5.73 -8.74 1.18
C GLY A 229 -6.05 -8.91 -0.30
N VAL A 230 -6.65 -7.86 -0.86
CA VAL A 230 -6.92 -7.74 -2.30
C VAL A 230 -6.08 -6.61 -2.92
N ARG A 231 -5.79 -6.70 -4.22
CA ARG A 231 -5.02 -5.71 -4.98
C ARG A 231 -5.67 -5.42 -6.33
N GLY A 232 -5.95 -4.15 -6.59
CA GLY A 232 -6.53 -3.65 -7.84
C GLY A 232 -6.11 -2.19 -8.06
N LYS A 233 -6.06 -1.75 -9.32
CA LYS A 233 -5.77 -0.34 -9.66
C LYS A 233 -6.89 0.57 -9.16
N GLU A 234 -8.09 0.01 -9.24
CA GLU A 234 -9.40 0.51 -8.86
C GLU A 234 -9.52 0.74 -7.33
N LEU A 235 -8.61 0.17 -6.53
CA LEU A 235 -8.54 0.32 -5.07
C LEU A 235 -7.77 1.56 -4.59
N VAL A 236 -7.16 2.35 -5.47
CA VAL A 236 -6.55 3.62 -5.05
C VAL A 236 -7.68 4.64 -4.84
N PRO A 237 -7.73 5.36 -3.70
CA PRO A 237 -8.66 6.48 -3.51
C PRO A 237 -8.63 7.46 -4.68
N HIS A 238 -9.80 7.93 -5.07
CA HIS A 238 -9.95 8.92 -6.13
C HIS A 238 -9.59 10.32 -5.59
N VAL A 239 -9.79 10.55 -4.29
CA VAL A 239 -9.43 11.80 -3.59
C VAL A 239 -8.80 11.48 -2.25
N VAL A 240 -7.79 12.27 -1.87
CA VAL A 240 -7.22 12.31 -0.51
C VAL A 240 -7.39 13.72 0.07
N LEU A 241 -7.93 13.82 1.29
CA LEU A 241 -8.11 15.06 2.05
C LEU A 241 -7.28 14.99 3.35
N TYR A 242 -6.08 15.59 3.34
CA TYR A 242 -5.22 15.73 4.52
C TYR A 242 -5.58 16.99 5.31
N ASP A 243 -6.51 16.86 6.26
CA ASP A 243 -6.90 17.97 7.12
C ASP A 243 -6.12 17.94 8.44
N ALA A 244 -5.35 18.99 8.70
CA ALA A 244 -4.60 19.13 9.95
C ALA A 244 -5.54 19.15 11.18
N THR A 245 -6.76 19.68 11.04
CA THR A 245 -7.75 19.71 12.14
C THR A 245 -8.26 18.31 12.49
N PHE A 246 -8.28 17.39 11.52
CA PHE A 246 -8.60 15.97 11.75
C PHE A 246 -7.42 15.22 12.37
N ALA A 247 -6.19 15.55 11.96
CA ALA A 247 -4.96 14.98 12.50
C ALA A 247 -4.72 15.34 13.98
N LEU A 248 -5.11 16.54 14.43
CA LEU A 248 -5.01 16.97 15.84
C LEU A 248 -5.75 16.06 16.84
N HIS A 249 -6.68 15.22 16.38
CA HIS A 249 -7.38 14.25 17.23
C HIS A 249 -6.69 12.88 17.33
N THR A 250 -5.61 12.63 16.58
CA THR A 250 -4.85 11.38 16.65
C THR A 250 -3.92 11.40 17.88
N PRO A 251 -3.91 10.35 18.73
CA PRO A 251 -3.01 10.28 19.87
C PRO A 251 -1.54 10.36 19.45
N GLU A 252 -0.74 11.15 20.17
CA GLU A 252 0.67 11.46 19.85
C GLU A 252 1.50 10.21 19.49
N ARG A 253 1.45 9.15 20.30
CA ARG A 253 2.17 7.89 20.05
C ARG A 253 1.72 7.17 18.78
N LEU A 254 0.45 7.29 18.37
CA LEU A 254 -0.05 6.74 17.11
C LEU A 254 0.39 7.60 15.91
N TRP A 255 0.43 8.93 16.08
CA TRP A 255 0.96 9.84 15.06
C TRP A 255 2.46 9.58 14.81
N LEU A 256 3.26 9.60 15.87
CA LEU A 256 4.72 9.40 15.80
C LEU A 256 5.09 8.01 15.26
N SER A 257 4.45 6.93 15.73
CA SER A 257 4.74 5.58 15.22
C SER A 257 4.24 5.34 13.79
N THR A 258 3.15 5.99 13.35
CA THR A 258 2.80 5.97 11.91
C THR A 258 3.75 6.83 11.08
N GLY A 259 4.32 7.91 11.63
CA GLY A 259 5.39 8.68 10.99
C GLY A 259 6.66 7.87 10.74
N LEU A 260 7.07 7.04 11.72
CA LEU A 260 8.18 6.08 11.53
C LEU A 260 7.85 5.04 10.44
N ARG A 261 6.60 4.61 10.33
CA ARG A 261 6.14 3.74 9.23
C ARG A 261 6.17 4.43 7.86
N ALA A 262 5.84 5.72 7.77
CA ALA A 262 6.01 6.49 6.54
C ALA A 262 7.50 6.62 6.15
N MET A 263 8.40 6.67 7.14
CA MET A 263 9.85 6.68 6.90
C MET A 263 10.35 5.31 6.45
N ASP A 264 9.79 4.23 6.99
CA ASP A 264 10.02 2.85 6.56
C ASP A 264 9.69 2.68 5.07
N HIS A 265 8.47 3.08 4.66
CA HIS A 265 8.06 3.12 3.24
C HIS A 265 9.07 3.82 2.35
N ALA A 266 9.49 5.03 2.73
CA ALA A 266 10.41 5.84 1.95
C ALA A 266 11.79 5.20 1.85
N ILE A 267 12.38 4.76 2.96
CA ILE A 267 13.73 4.18 2.98
C ILE A 267 13.77 2.84 2.23
N GLU A 268 12.73 2.01 2.35
CA GLU A 268 12.67 0.75 1.60
C GLU A 268 12.51 0.97 0.09
N LEU A 269 11.84 2.04 -0.37
CA LEU A 269 11.77 2.37 -1.80
C LEU A 269 13.11 2.81 -2.41
N LEU A 270 14.05 3.34 -1.61
CA LEU A 270 15.38 3.70 -2.11
C LEU A 270 16.11 2.47 -2.67
N TYR A 271 16.03 1.34 -1.98
CA TYR A 271 16.68 0.09 -2.39
C TYR A 271 15.73 -0.95 -3.01
N HIS A 272 14.43 -0.68 -3.08
CA HIS A 272 13.45 -1.57 -3.72
C HIS A 272 13.79 -1.78 -5.20
N PRO A 273 13.86 -3.04 -5.69
CA PRO A 273 14.43 -3.35 -7.01
C PRO A 273 13.64 -2.76 -8.18
N THR A 274 12.31 -2.68 -8.08
CA THR A 274 11.43 -2.21 -9.17
C THR A 274 10.85 -0.81 -8.93
N ALA A 275 11.41 -0.03 -7.99
CA ALA A 275 11.02 1.37 -7.77
C ALA A 275 11.71 2.26 -8.81
N SER A 276 10.98 3.17 -9.46
CA SER A 276 11.56 4.06 -10.45
C SER A 276 12.38 5.18 -9.78
N GLU A 277 13.50 5.56 -10.39
CA GLU A 277 14.36 6.63 -9.88
C GLU A 277 13.59 7.96 -9.78
N MET A 278 12.97 8.35 -10.89
CA MET A 278 11.95 9.41 -10.95
C MET A 278 10.56 8.78 -11.13
N PRO A 279 9.51 9.25 -10.43
CA PRO A 279 9.54 10.11 -9.24
C PRO A 279 9.78 9.35 -7.92
N ALA A 280 9.62 8.02 -7.88
CA ALA A 280 9.46 7.29 -6.61
C ALA A 280 10.66 7.45 -5.65
N ARG A 281 11.91 7.23 -6.10
CA ARG A 281 13.09 7.38 -5.22
C ARG A 281 13.40 8.84 -4.87
N TRP A 282 13.19 9.77 -5.80
CA TRP A 282 13.40 11.20 -5.51
C TRP A 282 12.41 11.71 -4.45
N MET A 283 11.13 11.33 -4.56
CA MET A 283 10.12 11.68 -3.57
C MET A 283 10.34 10.95 -2.24
N ALA A 284 10.86 9.71 -2.25
CA ALA A 284 11.23 8.99 -1.05
C ALA A 284 12.38 9.67 -0.26
N LEU A 285 13.40 10.21 -0.92
CA LEU A 285 14.46 10.99 -0.24
C LEU A 285 13.88 12.23 0.47
N GLN A 286 13.01 12.98 -0.21
CA GLN A 286 12.33 14.15 0.36
C GLN A 286 11.36 13.78 1.49
N ALA A 287 10.65 12.66 1.35
CA ALA A 287 9.74 12.12 2.37
C ALA A 287 10.51 11.78 3.66
N ALA A 288 11.57 10.98 3.55
CA ALA A 288 12.34 10.54 4.71
C ALA A 288 13.04 11.70 5.43
N GLY A 289 13.60 12.68 4.72
CA GLY A 289 14.17 13.90 5.34
C GLY A 289 13.13 14.80 6.03
N SER A 290 11.97 14.99 5.38
CA SER A 290 10.84 15.73 5.96
C SER A 290 10.26 15.05 7.20
N LEU A 291 10.14 13.71 7.19
CA LEU A 291 9.70 12.93 8.35
C LEU A 291 10.73 12.99 9.49
N PHE A 292 12.03 12.83 9.17
CA PHE A 292 13.10 12.83 10.17
C PHE A 292 13.18 14.13 10.97
N SER A 293 13.04 15.27 10.29
CA SER A 293 13.02 16.58 10.95
C SER A 293 11.63 16.96 11.51
N GLY A 294 10.55 16.61 10.81
CA GLY A 294 9.18 16.98 11.18
C GLY A 294 8.63 16.24 12.41
N LEU A 295 9.04 14.98 12.63
CA LEU A 295 8.57 14.20 13.79
C LEU A 295 9.14 14.74 15.10
N SER A 296 10.42 15.15 15.11
CA SER A 296 11.03 15.84 16.26
C SER A 296 10.36 17.20 16.52
N LYS A 297 10.03 17.96 15.47
CA LYS A 297 9.26 19.21 15.60
C LYS A 297 7.86 18.97 16.19
N TYR A 298 7.17 17.92 15.75
CA TYR A 298 5.85 17.54 16.29
C TYR A 298 5.95 17.11 17.76
N LYS A 299 7.05 16.49 18.18
CA LYS A 299 7.30 16.16 19.59
C LYS A 299 7.45 17.41 20.47
N SER A 300 8.01 18.51 19.91
CA SER A 300 8.10 19.80 20.61
C SER A 300 6.82 20.64 20.56
N ASP A 301 6.08 20.63 19.45
CA ASP A 301 4.74 21.22 19.34
C ASP A 301 3.80 20.31 18.53
N PRO A 302 2.95 19.50 19.21
CA PRO A 302 1.99 18.63 18.55
C PRO A 302 0.72 19.36 18.07
N LYS A 303 0.71 20.70 18.12
CA LYS A 303 -0.40 21.56 17.64
C LYS A 303 -0.03 22.42 16.43
N ASP A 304 1.24 22.41 16.01
CA ASP A 304 1.69 23.08 14.78
C ASP A 304 0.99 22.47 13.54
N SER A 305 -0.03 23.17 13.05
CA SER A 305 -0.83 22.79 11.88
C SER A 305 0.00 22.67 10.59
N ASP A 306 1.05 23.47 10.45
CA ASP A 306 1.86 23.50 9.23
C ASP A 306 2.87 22.34 9.24
N ASN A 307 3.46 22.03 10.40
CA ASN A 307 4.27 20.82 10.56
C ASN A 307 3.41 19.54 10.50
N ILE A 308 2.18 19.54 11.01
CA ILE A 308 1.21 18.44 10.81
C ILE A 308 0.91 18.24 9.32
N THR A 309 0.63 19.32 8.58
CA THR A 309 0.37 19.26 7.13
C THR A 309 1.60 18.79 6.36
N SER A 310 2.79 19.26 6.74
CA SER A 310 4.08 18.84 6.19
C SER A 310 4.32 17.34 6.38
N LEU A 311 4.03 16.81 7.57
CA LEU A 311 4.12 15.38 7.87
C LEU A 311 3.10 14.55 7.05
N GLN A 312 1.87 15.05 6.86
CA GLN A 312 0.88 14.41 5.96
C GLN A 312 1.38 14.37 4.52
N LEU A 313 1.97 15.46 4.01
CA LEU A 313 2.56 15.51 2.67
C LEU A 313 3.81 14.62 2.54
N ALA A 314 4.61 14.47 3.59
CA ALA A 314 5.76 13.56 3.60
C ALA A 314 5.31 12.09 3.66
N SER A 315 4.24 11.79 4.41
CA SER A 315 3.53 10.49 4.36
C SER A 315 2.98 10.21 2.97
N PHE A 316 2.44 11.21 2.27
CA PHE A 316 2.03 11.03 0.88
C PHE A 316 3.23 10.77 -0.04
N ALA A 317 4.31 11.54 0.10
CA ALA A 317 5.50 11.39 -0.72
C ALA A 317 6.19 10.02 -0.56
N SER A 318 5.98 9.32 0.57
CA SER A 318 6.57 8.00 0.81
C SER A 318 5.96 6.87 -0.03
N LEU A 319 4.69 6.95 -0.47
CA LEU A 319 4.03 5.92 -1.29
C LEU A 319 3.17 6.45 -2.46
N GLY A 320 2.73 7.71 -2.48
CA GLY A 320 1.88 8.28 -3.53
C GLY A 320 2.49 8.21 -4.93
N TYR A 321 3.82 8.08 -5.00
CA TYR A 321 4.61 8.00 -6.22
C TYR A 321 5.06 6.58 -6.59
N LEU A 322 4.58 5.52 -5.92
CA LEU A 322 4.85 4.10 -6.26
C LEU A 322 4.63 3.78 -7.75
N GLY A 323 3.51 4.26 -8.29
CA GLY A 323 3.00 3.93 -9.62
C GLY A 323 2.44 2.50 -9.75
N TYR A 324 1.69 2.25 -10.83
CA TYR A 324 1.10 0.94 -11.15
C TYR A 324 2.12 -0.12 -11.58
N ASN A 325 3.33 0.31 -11.93
CA ASN A 325 4.44 -0.51 -12.40
C ASN A 325 5.14 -1.33 -11.30
N ILE A 326 5.01 -0.99 -10.01
CA ILE A 326 5.75 -1.66 -8.94
C ILE A 326 5.29 -3.12 -8.76
N LYS A 327 6.26 -4.03 -8.58
CA LYS A 327 6.08 -5.47 -8.41
C LYS A 327 6.70 -5.94 -7.10
N GLY A 328 6.05 -6.88 -6.42
CA GLY A 328 6.43 -7.34 -5.08
C GLY A 328 5.77 -6.56 -3.94
N GLY A 329 6.15 -6.90 -2.71
CA GLY A 329 5.91 -6.07 -1.53
C GLY A 329 7.07 -5.12 -1.28
N LEU A 330 7.04 -4.43 -0.14
CA LEU A 330 8.20 -3.66 0.35
C LEU A 330 9.28 -4.60 0.93
N GLY A 331 10.28 -4.04 1.61
CA GLY A 331 11.49 -4.74 2.02
C GLY A 331 11.36 -5.57 3.29
N LEU A 332 12.52 -5.85 3.89
CA LEU A 332 12.66 -6.73 5.05
C LEU A 332 12.02 -6.13 6.32
N SER A 333 11.96 -4.81 6.46
CA SER A 333 11.30 -4.15 7.60
C SER A 333 9.79 -4.39 7.54
N HIS A 334 9.20 -4.31 6.34
CA HIS A 334 7.81 -4.70 6.13
C HIS A 334 7.56 -6.21 6.31
N ALA A 335 8.45 -7.07 5.84
CA ALA A 335 8.33 -8.52 6.05
C ALA A 335 8.37 -8.91 7.54
N LEU A 336 9.31 -8.34 8.31
CA LEU A 336 9.34 -8.46 9.77
C LEU A 336 8.09 -7.85 10.42
N GLY A 337 7.60 -6.72 9.91
CA GLY A 337 6.37 -6.08 10.39
C GLY A 337 5.12 -6.93 10.22
N TYR A 338 5.02 -7.74 9.16
CA TYR A 338 3.96 -8.74 9.01
C TYR A 338 4.17 -9.95 9.93
N ALA A 339 5.42 -10.40 10.13
CA ALA A 339 5.76 -11.50 11.04
C ALA A 339 5.50 -11.16 12.52
N LEU A 340 5.62 -9.87 12.89
CA LEU A 340 5.43 -9.34 14.25
C LEU A 340 4.01 -8.82 14.51
N GLY A 341 3.38 -8.17 13.52
CA GLY A 341 2.18 -7.35 13.73
C GLY A 341 0.94 -8.13 14.18
N SER A 342 0.31 -8.88 13.27
CA SER A 342 -0.90 -9.66 13.60
C SER A 342 -0.63 -10.75 14.67
N PRO A 343 0.47 -11.53 14.60
CA PRO A 343 0.65 -12.68 15.50
C PRO A 343 0.90 -12.34 16.97
N TYR A 344 1.41 -11.15 17.29
CA TYR A 344 1.67 -10.69 18.67
C TYR A 344 0.95 -9.36 18.97
N ASN A 345 -0.10 -9.03 18.21
CA ASN A 345 -0.93 -7.82 18.36
C ASN A 345 -0.14 -6.48 18.36
N ILE A 346 1.02 -6.44 17.69
CA ILE A 346 1.89 -5.26 17.65
C ILE A 346 1.37 -4.26 16.59
N PRO A 347 1.09 -2.99 16.95
CA PRO A 347 0.65 -1.99 15.99
C PRO A 347 1.67 -1.78 14.87
N HIS A 348 1.22 -1.76 13.61
CA HIS A 348 2.08 -1.71 12.41
C HIS A 348 2.94 -0.45 12.25
N GLY A 349 2.79 0.54 13.13
CA GLY A 349 3.73 1.66 13.30
C GLY A 349 4.90 1.31 14.22
N ILE A 350 4.61 0.65 15.35
CA ILE A 350 5.63 0.19 16.31
C ILE A 350 6.53 -0.89 15.71
N THR A 351 6.00 -1.75 14.83
CA THR A 351 6.85 -2.71 14.12
C THR A 351 7.98 -2.02 13.35
N SER A 352 7.70 -0.91 12.66
CA SER A 352 8.72 -0.12 11.97
C SER A 352 9.71 0.57 12.94
N CYS A 353 9.25 0.97 14.14
CA CYS A 353 10.14 1.47 15.20
C CYS A 353 11.15 0.40 15.68
N LEU A 354 10.68 -0.85 15.81
CA LEU A 354 11.50 -2.00 16.16
C LEU A 354 12.49 -2.36 15.03
N THR A 355 12.03 -2.43 13.78
CA THR A 355 12.79 -3.10 12.70
C THR A 355 13.65 -2.17 11.84
N LEU A 356 13.17 -0.97 11.50
CA LEU A 356 13.69 -0.20 10.36
C LEU A 356 15.19 0.11 10.47
N GLY A 357 15.63 0.69 11.58
CA GLY A 357 17.03 1.10 11.75
C GLY A 357 18.01 -0.09 11.78
N HIS A 358 17.57 -1.26 12.26
CA HIS A 358 18.36 -2.50 12.20
C HIS A 358 18.38 -3.09 10.78
N VAL A 359 17.25 -3.06 10.06
CA VAL A 359 17.15 -3.51 8.67
C VAL A 359 18.02 -2.65 7.74
N VAL A 360 18.07 -1.33 7.96
CA VAL A 360 18.95 -0.41 7.24
C VAL A 360 20.42 -0.78 7.41
N LYS A 361 20.86 -1.09 8.65
CA LYS A 361 22.23 -1.56 8.92
C LYS A 361 22.54 -2.90 8.24
N LEU A 362 21.60 -3.85 8.27
CA LEU A 362 21.74 -5.13 7.55
C LEU A 362 21.84 -4.89 6.02
N LYS A 363 21.01 -4.01 5.47
CA LYS A 363 21.01 -3.66 4.04
C LYS A 363 22.26 -2.90 3.60
N ALA A 364 22.97 -2.22 4.49
CA ALA A 364 24.25 -1.57 4.18
C ALA A 364 25.39 -2.57 3.83
N ALA A 365 25.22 -3.87 4.08
CA ALA A 365 26.14 -4.91 3.62
C ALA A 365 25.99 -5.24 2.11
N ASP A 366 24.86 -4.89 1.48
CA ASP A 366 24.63 -4.98 0.04
C ASP A 366 25.06 -3.66 -0.62
N PRO A 367 26.11 -3.63 -1.48
CA PRO A 367 26.63 -2.39 -2.04
C PRO A 367 25.61 -1.56 -2.82
N ALA A 368 24.66 -2.20 -3.50
CA ALA A 368 23.64 -1.49 -4.29
C ALA A 368 22.59 -0.85 -3.39
N ALA A 369 22.20 -1.50 -2.30
CA ALA A 369 21.33 -0.90 -1.30
C ALA A 369 22.06 0.18 -0.48
N ALA A 370 23.32 -0.06 -0.12
CA ALA A 370 24.17 0.89 0.60
C ALA A 370 24.33 2.22 -0.18
N GLU A 371 24.61 2.15 -1.49
CA GLU A 371 24.66 3.34 -2.36
C GLU A 371 23.35 4.14 -2.31
N GLN A 372 22.20 3.46 -2.42
CA GLN A 372 20.89 4.14 -2.43
C GLN A 372 20.50 4.72 -1.06
N ILE A 373 20.79 4.01 0.04
CA ILE A 373 20.53 4.47 1.41
C ILE A 373 21.43 5.66 1.77
N ALA A 374 22.73 5.62 1.40
CA ALA A 374 23.69 6.69 1.67
C ALA A 374 23.29 8.05 1.07
N ARG A 375 22.45 8.07 0.02
CA ARG A 375 21.87 9.29 -0.56
C ARG A 375 21.03 10.09 0.44
N LEU A 376 20.55 9.47 1.52
CA LEU A 376 19.65 10.10 2.49
C LEU A 376 20.37 11.01 3.50
N LEU A 377 21.68 10.83 3.76
CA LEU A 377 22.42 11.59 4.78
C LEU A 377 22.22 13.12 4.68
N PRO A 378 22.37 13.76 3.49
CA PRO A 378 22.16 15.21 3.37
C PRO A 378 20.72 15.65 3.67
N PHE A 379 19.73 14.81 3.40
CA PHE A 379 18.31 15.10 3.66
C PHE A 379 17.95 15.00 5.15
N ILE A 380 18.75 14.28 5.95
CA ILE A 380 18.64 14.23 7.42
C ILE A 380 19.66 15.15 8.12
N GLY A 381 20.37 15.99 7.37
CA GLY A 381 21.26 17.02 7.89
C GLY A 381 22.69 16.58 8.22
N GLU A 382 23.15 15.43 7.70
CA GLU A 382 24.52 14.95 7.87
C GLU A 382 25.31 14.90 6.56
N SER A 383 26.63 15.09 6.63
CA SER A 383 27.54 14.97 5.49
C SER A 383 27.94 13.51 5.24
N THR A 384 28.03 13.11 3.98
CA THR A 384 28.55 11.80 3.57
C THR A 384 30.04 11.67 3.84
N SER A 385 30.49 10.55 4.41
CA SER A 385 31.91 10.18 4.52
C SER A 385 32.51 9.75 3.16
N GLY A 386 31.66 9.37 2.21
CA GLY A 386 32.05 8.84 0.90
C GLY A 386 32.09 7.31 0.86
N ASP A 387 32.29 6.66 2.01
CA ASP A 387 32.12 5.21 2.17
C ASP A 387 30.62 4.88 2.25
N LYS A 388 30.08 4.33 1.16
CA LYS A 388 28.64 4.06 1.03
C LYS A 388 28.11 3.08 2.07
N LYS A 389 28.94 2.15 2.57
CA LYS A 389 28.54 1.23 3.63
C LYS A 389 28.42 1.98 4.95
N LYS A 390 29.46 2.71 5.37
CA LYS A 390 29.42 3.50 6.61
C LYS A 390 28.31 4.55 6.57
N ASP A 391 28.13 5.20 5.43
CA ASP A 391 27.09 6.19 5.20
C ASP A 391 25.68 5.59 5.37
N ALA A 392 25.44 4.37 4.88
CA ALA A 392 24.18 3.66 5.06
C ALA A 392 23.98 3.09 6.48
N GLU A 393 25.03 2.56 7.11
CA GLU A 393 25.01 2.15 8.52
C GLU A 393 24.66 3.34 9.44
N ARG A 394 25.18 4.52 9.11
CA ARG A 394 24.91 5.79 9.80
C ARG A 394 23.46 6.26 9.67
N VAL A 395 22.83 6.11 8.50
CA VAL A 395 21.38 6.34 8.36
C VAL A 395 20.61 5.43 9.33
N GLY A 396 21.00 4.15 9.45
CA GLY A 396 20.40 3.22 10.40
C GLY A 396 20.57 3.66 11.85
N GLU A 397 21.73 4.19 12.24
CA GLU A 397 21.94 4.81 13.57
C GLU A 397 21.01 5.98 13.81
N ARG A 398 20.87 6.89 12.84
CA ARG A 398 20.02 8.09 13.00
C ARG A 398 18.55 7.72 13.15
N VAL A 399 18.06 6.69 12.44
CA VAL A 399 16.71 6.15 12.63
C VAL A 399 16.52 5.58 14.05
N LEU A 400 17.45 4.77 14.57
CA LEU A 400 17.37 4.24 15.93
C LEU A 400 17.43 5.34 17.00
N GLY A 401 18.25 6.37 16.78
CA GLY A 401 18.28 7.58 17.60
C GLY A 401 16.92 8.27 17.62
N LEU A 402 16.31 8.51 16.46
CA LEU A 402 14.99 9.15 16.37
C LEU A 402 13.88 8.34 17.08
N VAL A 403 13.87 7.01 16.95
CA VAL A 403 12.92 6.13 17.67
C VAL A 403 13.02 6.36 19.19
N LYS A 404 14.26 6.39 19.72
CA LYS A 404 14.53 6.65 21.14
C LYS A 404 14.13 8.06 21.56
N ASP A 405 14.53 9.08 20.79
CA ASP A 405 14.31 10.50 21.11
C ASP A 405 12.82 10.87 21.12
N LEU A 406 11.99 10.18 20.31
CA LEU A 406 10.54 10.34 20.30
C LEU A 406 9.82 9.60 21.45
N GLY A 407 10.50 8.71 22.18
CA GLY A 407 9.90 7.85 23.20
C GLY A 407 9.05 6.72 22.61
N LEU A 408 9.51 6.11 21.51
CA LEU A 408 8.88 4.96 20.86
C LEU A 408 9.65 3.67 21.19
N ASP A 409 8.94 2.54 21.13
CA ASP A 409 9.47 1.26 21.63
C ASP A 409 10.45 0.62 20.63
N SER A 410 11.52 0.05 21.18
CA SER A 410 12.59 -0.65 20.46
C SER A 410 12.91 -2.03 21.06
N ASP A 411 12.04 -2.56 21.93
CA ASP A 411 12.21 -3.86 22.61
C ASP A 411 10.93 -4.70 22.53
N LEU A 412 11.06 -5.94 22.05
CA LEU A 412 9.99 -6.93 21.90
C LEU A 412 9.46 -7.46 23.24
N ARG A 413 10.21 -7.37 24.34
CA ARG A 413 9.73 -7.85 25.66
C ARG A 413 8.52 -7.05 26.15
N ASN A 414 8.38 -5.79 25.72
CA ASN A 414 7.21 -4.95 25.97
C ASN A 414 5.92 -5.45 25.30
N TYR A 415 6.02 -6.47 24.44
CA TYR A 415 4.93 -7.07 23.67
C TYR A 415 4.72 -8.56 23.99
N GLU A 416 5.19 -9.01 25.17
CA GLU A 416 5.06 -10.40 25.67
C GLU A 416 5.68 -11.47 24.75
N VAL A 417 6.51 -11.06 23.78
CA VAL A 417 7.19 -11.97 22.85
C VAL A 417 8.36 -12.66 23.55
N GLY A 418 8.36 -13.99 23.57
CA GLY A 418 9.45 -14.81 24.09
C GLY A 418 10.60 -15.02 23.08
N LYS A 419 11.82 -15.29 23.58
CA LYS A 419 13.00 -15.56 22.73
C LYS A 419 12.90 -16.90 21.96
N ASP A 420 12.05 -17.80 22.41
CA ASP A 420 11.62 -19.01 21.70
C ASP A 420 10.90 -18.71 20.37
N GLN A 421 10.31 -17.52 20.21
CA GLN A 421 9.63 -17.11 18.97
C GLN A 421 10.59 -16.64 17.87
N ILE A 422 11.90 -16.49 18.15
CA ILE A 422 12.89 -15.97 17.20
C ILE A 422 12.93 -16.78 15.88
N PRO A 423 12.96 -18.13 15.89
CA PRO A 423 12.90 -18.93 14.65
C PRO A 423 11.58 -18.74 13.89
N VAL A 424 10.46 -18.59 14.60
CA VAL A 424 9.13 -18.40 14.01
C VAL A 424 9.03 -17.05 13.30
N ILE A 425 9.55 -15.99 13.92
CA ILE A 425 9.60 -14.63 13.35
C ILE A 425 10.53 -14.61 12.13
N THR A 426 11.73 -15.18 12.26
CA THR A 426 12.73 -15.26 11.17
C THR A 426 12.18 -16.02 9.97
N LYS A 427 11.58 -17.20 10.19
CA LYS A 427 10.94 -18.00 9.13
C LYS A 427 9.79 -17.25 8.45
N ARG A 428 8.93 -16.57 9.21
CA ARG A 428 7.83 -15.76 8.64
C ARG A 428 8.32 -14.57 7.82
N ALA A 429 9.41 -13.93 8.21
CA ALA A 429 9.96 -12.76 7.51
C ALA A 429 10.81 -13.13 6.27
N THR A 430 11.48 -14.28 6.27
CA THR A 430 12.38 -14.71 5.18
C THR A 430 11.75 -15.72 4.21
N GLY A 431 10.76 -16.49 4.67
CA GLY A 431 10.29 -17.69 3.97
C GLY A 431 11.28 -18.87 3.99
N GLN A 432 12.33 -18.81 4.84
CA GLN A 432 13.43 -19.77 4.90
C GLN A 432 13.53 -20.40 6.30
N GLU A 433 14.31 -21.48 6.43
CA GLU A 433 14.56 -22.17 7.71
C GLU A 433 16.06 -22.25 8.07
N SER A 434 16.95 -21.87 7.15
CA SER A 434 18.41 -21.91 7.33
C SER A 434 19.15 -21.16 6.21
N GLY A 435 20.42 -20.81 6.44
CA GLY A 435 21.34 -20.21 5.46
C GLY A 435 21.49 -18.69 5.60
N ASP A 436 22.44 -18.11 4.89
CA ASP A 436 22.99 -16.75 5.12
C ASP A 436 21.93 -15.64 5.36
N VAL A 437 20.82 -15.67 4.60
CA VAL A 437 19.72 -14.70 4.74
C VAL A 437 18.87 -14.97 5.98
N TYR A 438 18.59 -16.24 6.29
CA TYR A 438 17.95 -16.62 7.55
C TYR A 438 18.82 -16.24 8.74
N ASP A 439 20.10 -16.61 8.73
CA ASP A 439 21.02 -16.40 9.86
C ASP A 439 21.26 -14.91 10.13
N ALA A 440 21.38 -14.08 9.09
CA ALA A 440 21.49 -12.62 9.23
C ALA A 440 20.20 -11.97 9.79
N VAL A 441 19.02 -12.45 9.39
CA VAL A 441 17.74 -11.95 9.91
C VAL A 441 17.47 -12.48 11.33
N GLU A 442 17.91 -13.70 11.66
CA GLU A 442 17.83 -14.25 13.00
C GLU A 442 18.71 -13.45 13.98
N GLY A 443 19.92 -13.08 13.54
CA GLY A 443 20.81 -12.16 14.27
C GLY A 443 20.19 -10.78 14.49
N LEU A 444 19.47 -10.25 13.50
CA LEU A 444 18.69 -9.01 13.63
C LEU A 444 17.57 -9.17 14.68
N VAL A 445 16.76 -10.23 14.58
CA VAL A 445 15.62 -10.47 15.49
C VAL A 445 16.10 -10.71 16.93
N LYS A 446 17.24 -11.39 17.13
CA LYS A 446 17.93 -11.50 18.43
C LYS A 446 18.28 -10.13 19.02
N GLY A 447 18.62 -9.16 18.17
CA GLY A 447 18.90 -7.77 18.52
C GLY A 447 17.69 -6.91 18.90
N LEU A 448 16.46 -7.43 18.80
CA LEU A 448 15.22 -6.71 19.17
C LEU A 448 14.76 -6.96 20.63
N PHE A 449 15.61 -7.56 21.46
CA PHE A 449 15.33 -7.90 22.87
C PHE A 449 16.31 -7.17 23.82
N VAL A 450 16.37 -5.83 23.70
CA VAL A 450 17.38 -4.94 24.32
C VAL A 450 16.97 -4.41 25.67
#